data_AF-A0A270NLR7-F1
#
_entry.id   AF-A0A270NLR7-F1
#
_cell.length_a   1.000
_cell.length_b   1.000
_cell.length_c   1.000
_cell.angle_alpha   90.00
_cell.angle_beta   90.00
_cell.angle_gamma   90.00
#
_symmetry.space_group_name_H-M   'P 1'
#
loop_
_entity.id
_entity.type
_entity.pdbx_description
1 polymer ?
#
loop_
_entity_poly.entity_id
_entity_poly.type
_entity_poly.pdbx_seq_one_letter_code
_entity_poly.pdbx_strand_id
1 'polypeptide(L)'
;MGAIFHLRHYGQATGLDRHDYAQWVLPLQGELQFEMEGRGGRLDLLQGAFVAAGEAHDQMADGPNGFVIVDCPPGVLDDGTQEHLCRQRWLHLPLALRQRLAAVQAGQPMPALLPQLLQVFAPAGSGARMQGLCAAVQADPGRAWPVSRMAGVVGVSESRLHTLFQREFGLSPQAWLSACRLRWAKHQLRTTAAPISDIALAAGYSEQSALTRALRRECGQTPAAWRRGAG
;
A
#
# COMPACT_ATOMS: atom_id res chain seq x y z
N MET A 1 6.82 -9.44 -5.54
CA MET A 1 7.68 -8.44 -4.89
C MET A 1 6.82 -7.20 -4.62
N GLY A 2 6.98 -6.57 -3.45
CA GLY A 2 6.24 -5.36 -3.11
C GLY A 2 6.96 -4.10 -3.62
N ALA A 3 6.29 -2.95 -3.54
CA ALA A 3 6.95 -1.67 -3.79
C ALA A 3 8.02 -1.37 -2.73
N ILE A 4 9.04 -0.63 -3.13
CA ILE A 4 10.15 -0.20 -2.28
C ILE A 4 10.03 1.31 -2.05
N PHE A 5 10.29 1.75 -0.82
CA PHE A 5 10.11 3.14 -0.41
C PHE A 5 11.45 3.76 -0.02
N HIS A 6 11.74 4.94 -0.55
CA HIS A 6 12.96 5.68 -0.24
C HIS A 6 12.64 7.14 0.09
N LEU A 7 13.40 7.71 1.02
CA LEU A 7 13.48 9.16 1.21
C LEU A 7 14.67 9.68 0.43
N ARG A 8 14.45 10.71 -0.39
CA ARG A 8 15.53 11.35 -1.17
C ARG A 8 15.53 12.85 -0.97
N HIS A 9 16.74 13.40 -1.00
CA HIS A 9 17.02 14.83 -1.07
C HIS A 9 17.85 15.01 -2.34
N TYR A 10 17.46 15.96 -3.18
CA TYR A 10 18.11 16.20 -4.46
C TYR A 10 18.98 17.45 -4.41
N GLY A 11 20.03 17.46 -5.22
CA GLY A 11 20.91 18.61 -5.40
C GLY A 11 20.87 19.11 -6.85
N GLN A 12 22.01 19.58 -7.33
CA GLN A 12 22.20 19.93 -8.74
C GLN A 12 22.09 18.68 -9.62
N ALA A 13 21.69 18.87 -10.89
CA ALA A 13 21.46 17.78 -11.83
C ALA A 13 22.70 16.88 -11.95
N THR A 14 22.50 15.57 -11.76
CA THR A 14 23.60 14.57 -11.80
C THR A 14 23.59 13.73 -13.08
N GLY A 15 22.55 13.87 -13.92
CA GLY A 15 22.44 13.21 -15.21
C GLY A 15 21.05 12.61 -15.44
N LEU A 16 20.87 12.09 -16.65
CA LEU A 16 19.66 11.41 -17.08
C LEU A 16 19.53 10.04 -16.40
N ASP A 17 18.48 9.87 -15.62
CA ASP A 17 18.16 8.61 -14.95
C ASP A 17 17.19 7.77 -15.80
N ARG A 18 17.38 6.45 -15.80
CA ARG A 18 16.49 5.47 -16.45
C ARG A 18 16.52 4.14 -15.69
N HIS A 19 15.35 3.54 -15.49
CA HIS A 19 15.18 2.34 -14.70
C HIS A 19 14.19 1.37 -15.35
N ASP A 20 14.25 0.08 -15.03
CA ASP A 20 13.36 -0.97 -15.56
C ASP A 20 12.07 -1.16 -14.72
N TYR A 21 11.84 -0.29 -13.75
CA TYR A 21 10.66 -0.24 -12.89
C TYR A 21 9.96 1.12 -12.96
N ALA A 22 8.68 1.15 -12.63
CA ALA A 22 7.94 2.40 -12.53
C ALA A 22 8.20 3.08 -11.17
N GLN A 23 8.11 4.40 -11.12
CA GLN A 23 8.43 5.18 -9.92
C GLN A 23 7.43 6.30 -9.68
N TRP A 24 7.02 6.47 -8.43
CA TRP A 24 6.30 7.66 -7.97
C TRP A 24 7.27 8.61 -7.28
N VAL A 25 7.27 9.88 -7.68
CA VAL A 25 8.08 10.94 -7.08
C VAL A 25 7.14 11.90 -6.35
N LEU A 26 7.14 11.86 -5.02
CA LEU A 26 6.14 12.54 -4.18
C LEU A 26 6.82 13.53 -3.21
N PRO A 27 6.42 14.80 -3.20
CA PRO A 27 7.04 15.83 -2.37
C PRO A 27 6.64 15.71 -0.90
N LEU A 28 7.62 15.92 -0.03
CA LEU A 28 7.44 16.17 1.41
C LEU A 28 7.72 17.62 1.77
N GLN A 29 8.73 18.23 1.14
CA GLN A 29 9.11 19.63 1.33
C GLN A 29 9.92 20.15 0.13
N GLY A 30 9.95 21.46 -0.04
CA GLY A 30 10.71 22.12 -1.11
C GLY A 30 10.10 21.91 -2.49
N GLU A 31 10.90 22.25 -3.50
CA GLU A 31 10.53 22.15 -4.91
C GLU A 31 11.60 21.35 -5.68
N LEU A 32 11.19 20.69 -6.76
CA LEU A 32 12.08 19.99 -7.68
C LEU A 32 11.67 20.33 -9.12
N GLN A 33 12.61 20.85 -9.90
CA GLN A 33 12.46 20.89 -11.35
C GLN A 33 12.66 19.47 -11.87
N PHE A 34 11.72 19.00 -12.67
CA PHE A 34 11.67 17.62 -13.12
C PHE A 34 11.37 17.59 -14.60
N GLU A 35 12.16 16.88 -15.38
CA GLU A 35 11.94 16.71 -16.81
C GLU A 35 11.75 15.23 -17.13
N MET A 36 10.71 14.92 -17.90
CA MET A 36 10.50 13.56 -18.39
C MET A 36 10.16 13.58 -19.88
N GLU A 37 10.93 12.85 -20.69
CA GLU A 37 10.76 12.79 -22.16
C GLU A 37 10.59 14.19 -22.81
N GLY A 38 11.45 15.15 -22.45
CA GLY A 38 11.46 16.51 -23.00
C GLY A 38 10.33 17.42 -22.51
N ARG A 39 9.58 17.01 -21.48
CA ARG A 39 8.57 17.84 -20.82
C ARG A 39 9.02 18.17 -19.41
N GLY A 40 9.36 19.44 -19.21
CA GLY A 40 9.63 19.99 -17.88
C GLY A 40 8.35 20.21 -17.07
N GLY A 41 8.45 20.01 -15.78
CA GLY A 41 7.43 20.30 -14.79
C GLY A 41 8.08 20.64 -13.45
N ARG A 42 7.28 21.22 -12.55
CA ARG A 42 7.71 21.48 -11.17
C ARG A 42 6.97 20.57 -10.23
N LEU A 43 7.70 19.88 -9.36
CA LEU A 43 7.15 19.14 -8.24
C LEU A 43 7.21 20.00 -7.00
N ASP A 44 6.09 20.12 -6.31
CA ASP A 44 5.90 20.89 -5.08
C ASP A 44 4.80 20.21 -4.25
N LEU A 45 4.49 20.72 -3.06
CA LEU A 45 3.51 20.09 -2.15
C LEU A 45 2.14 19.77 -2.77
N LEU A 46 1.79 20.31 -3.94
CA LEU A 46 0.54 20.05 -4.66
C LEU A 46 0.69 19.14 -5.87
N GLN A 47 1.92 18.86 -6.34
CA GLN A 47 2.19 18.12 -7.56
C GLN A 47 3.32 17.10 -7.41
N GLY A 48 3.02 15.84 -7.68
CA GLY A 48 3.99 14.75 -7.80
C GLY A 48 4.15 14.26 -9.25
N ALA A 49 5.00 13.26 -9.46
CA ALA A 49 5.22 12.65 -10.77
C ALA A 49 5.08 11.12 -10.80
N PHE A 50 4.48 10.69 -11.92
CA PHE A 50 4.44 9.40 -12.60
C PHE A 50 5.64 9.11 -13.50
N VAL A 51 6.65 8.31 -13.13
CA VAL A 51 7.71 7.87 -14.07
C VAL A 51 7.46 6.41 -14.46
N ALA A 52 7.27 6.14 -15.77
CA ALA A 52 7.10 4.77 -16.24
C ALA A 52 8.42 3.99 -16.31
N ALA A 53 8.33 2.66 -16.32
CA ALA A 53 9.50 1.81 -16.58
C ALA A 53 10.11 2.12 -17.96
N GLY A 54 11.43 2.28 -18.01
CA GLY A 54 12.21 2.60 -19.21
C GLY A 54 12.21 4.08 -19.61
N GLU A 55 11.42 4.90 -18.91
CA GLU A 55 11.30 6.33 -19.17
C GLU A 55 12.50 7.09 -18.63
N ALA A 56 13.05 8.00 -19.42
CA ALA A 56 14.18 8.79 -18.99
C ALA A 56 13.70 10.09 -18.32
N HIS A 57 14.35 10.45 -17.20
CA HIS A 57 14.06 11.68 -16.47
C HIS A 57 15.32 12.36 -15.95
N ASP A 58 15.24 13.67 -15.77
CA ASP A 58 16.27 14.49 -15.12
C ASP A 58 15.61 15.35 -14.03
N GLN A 59 16.38 15.68 -13.01
CA GLN A 59 15.90 16.44 -11.87
C GLN A 59 16.95 17.40 -11.30
N MET A 60 16.46 18.55 -10.85
CA MET A 60 17.29 19.59 -10.24
C MET A 60 16.54 20.30 -9.12
N ALA A 61 17.23 20.55 -8.00
CA ALA A 61 16.72 21.34 -6.91
C ALA A 61 17.69 22.47 -6.51
N ASP A 62 17.14 23.67 -6.32
CA ASP A 62 17.84 24.85 -5.84
C ASP A 62 17.47 25.14 -4.37
N GLY A 63 17.73 24.17 -3.48
CA GLY A 63 17.53 24.36 -2.04
C GLY A 63 17.08 23.11 -1.27
N PRO A 64 16.78 23.26 0.03
CA PRO A 64 16.29 22.17 0.87
C PRO A 64 15.01 21.57 0.30
N ASN A 65 15.04 20.29 0.04
CA ASN A 65 13.90 19.54 -0.50
C ASN A 65 13.88 18.14 0.10
N GLY A 66 12.74 17.48 0.01
CA GLY A 66 12.60 16.11 0.48
C GLY A 66 11.46 15.43 -0.24
N PHE A 67 11.70 14.22 -0.72
CA PHE A 67 10.76 13.45 -1.52
C PHE A 67 10.67 12.01 -1.02
N VAL A 68 9.47 11.44 -1.11
CA VAL A 68 9.25 10.00 -1.04
C VAL A 68 9.26 9.46 -2.46
N ILE A 69 10.09 8.45 -2.67
CA ILE A 69 10.18 7.70 -3.89
C ILE A 69 9.56 6.33 -3.67
N VAL A 70 8.60 5.96 -4.51
CA VAL A 70 7.95 4.63 -4.47
C VAL A 70 8.30 3.88 -5.74
N ASP A 71 9.23 2.95 -5.62
CA ASP A 71 9.65 2.08 -6.73
C ASP A 71 8.70 0.90 -6.84
N CYS A 72 8.16 0.69 -8.04
CA CYS A 72 7.20 -0.36 -8.36
C CYS A 72 7.81 -1.30 -9.40
N PRO A 73 8.47 -2.40 -8.95
CA PRO A 73 8.96 -3.44 -9.83
C PRO A 73 7.85 -4.03 -10.71
N PRO A 74 8.22 -4.71 -11.82
CA PRO A 74 7.25 -5.41 -12.67
C PRO A 74 6.30 -6.30 -11.87
N GLY A 75 5.00 -6.20 -12.19
CA GLY A 75 3.92 -6.96 -11.53
C GLY A 75 3.29 -6.28 -10.31
N VAL A 76 3.82 -5.14 -9.83
CA VAL A 76 3.14 -4.31 -8.81
C VAL A 76 1.97 -3.52 -9.38
N LEU A 77 2.06 -3.11 -10.65
CA LEU A 77 0.99 -2.44 -11.37
C LEU A 77 0.56 -3.33 -12.54
N ASP A 78 -0.74 -3.45 -12.77
CA ASP A 78 -1.26 -4.07 -13.99
C ASP A 78 -1.11 -3.13 -15.20
N ASP A 79 -0.99 -3.70 -16.41
CA ASP A 79 -0.73 -2.96 -17.65
C ASP A 79 -1.73 -1.81 -17.87
N GLY A 80 -3.02 -2.04 -17.58
CA GLY A 80 -4.06 -1.01 -17.73
C GLY A 80 -3.90 0.15 -16.75
N THR A 81 -3.53 -0.15 -15.50
CA THR A 81 -3.17 0.89 -14.52
C THR A 81 -1.92 1.65 -14.95
N GLN A 82 -0.88 0.97 -15.44
CA GLN A 82 0.34 1.62 -15.90
C GLN A 82 0.07 2.56 -17.08
N GLU A 83 -0.67 2.09 -18.08
CA GLU A 83 -1.06 2.93 -19.23
C GLU A 83 -1.87 4.17 -18.79
N HIS A 84 -2.79 4.00 -17.83
CA HIS A 84 -3.56 5.11 -17.28
C HIS A 84 -2.67 6.17 -16.62
N LEU A 85 -1.70 5.74 -15.81
CA LEU A 85 -0.77 6.63 -15.12
C LEU A 85 0.19 7.32 -16.10
N CYS A 86 0.63 6.63 -17.16
CA CYS A 86 1.45 7.23 -18.21
C CYS A 86 0.73 8.38 -18.94
N ARG A 87 -0.61 8.37 -18.98
CA ARG A 87 -1.41 9.49 -19.53
C ARG A 87 -1.53 10.67 -18.54
N GLN A 88 -1.23 10.44 -17.26
CA GLN A 88 -1.35 11.41 -16.16
C GLN A 88 -0.04 11.49 -15.36
N ARG A 89 1.10 11.67 -16.07
CA ARG A 89 2.43 11.70 -15.44
C ARG A 89 2.60 12.81 -14.41
N TRP A 90 1.84 13.89 -14.51
CA TRP A 90 1.81 14.95 -13.50
C TRP A 90 0.62 14.74 -12.58
N LEU A 91 0.92 14.41 -11.33
CA LEU A 91 -0.07 13.95 -10.36
C LEU A 91 -0.48 15.11 -9.46
N HIS A 92 -1.70 15.60 -9.63
CA HIS A 92 -2.27 16.54 -8.67
C HIS A 92 -2.55 15.83 -7.33
N LEU A 93 -1.99 16.35 -6.24
CA LEU A 93 -2.04 15.71 -4.93
C LEU A 93 -3.25 16.21 -4.11
N PRO A 94 -4.31 15.40 -3.93
CA PRO A 94 -5.46 15.81 -3.14
C PRO A 94 -5.10 15.96 -1.66
N LEU A 95 -5.90 16.74 -0.92
CA LEU A 95 -5.65 17.05 0.48
C LEU A 95 -5.37 15.82 1.35
N ALA A 96 -6.14 14.73 1.18
CA ALA A 96 -5.97 13.51 1.96
C ALA A 96 -4.58 12.87 1.74
N LEU A 97 -4.07 12.89 0.50
CA LEU A 97 -2.75 12.37 0.18
C LEU A 97 -1.65 13.28 0.72
N ARG A 98 -1.84 14.61 0.65
CA ARG A 98 -0.90 15.57 1.24
C ARG A 98 -0.80 15.43 2.77
N GLN A 99 -1.91 15.23 3.46
CA GLN A 99 -1.93 14.93 4.89
C GLN A 99 -1.17 13.63 5.20
N ARG A 100 -1.29 12.61 4.33
CA ARG A 100 -0.52 11.38 4.49
C ARG A 100 0.98 11.61 4.31
N LEU A 101 1.38 12.32 3.28
CA LEU A 101 2.78 12.62 3.01
C LEU A 101 3.42 13.41 4.18
N ALA A 102 2.69 14.38 4.73
CA ALA A 102 3.12 15.08 5.95
C ALA A 102 3.29 14.13 7.15
N ALA A 103 2.42 13.13 7.30
CA ALA A 103 2.55 12.13 8.36
C ALA A 103 3.76 11.21 8.16
N VAL A 104 4.09 10.87 6.90
CA VAL A 104 5.31 10.12 6.55
C VAL A 104 6.56 10.94 6.90
N GLN A 105 6.56 12.24 6.60
CA GLN A 105 7.64 13.15 7.01
C GLN A 105 7.81 13.21 8.54
N ALA A 106 6.71 13.09 9.28
CA ALA A 106 6.71 13.00 10.74
C ALA A 106 7.09 11.60 11.29
N GLY A 107 7.55 10.67 10.45
CA GLY A 107 8.06 9.36 10.87
C GLY A 107 7.02 8.24 10.90
N GLN A 108 5.81 8.45 10.38
CA GLN A 108 4.84 7.36 10.24
C GLN A 108 5.26 6.35 9.16
N PRO A 109 4.92 5.06 9.32
CA PRO A 109 5.36 4.00 8.40
C PRO A 109 4.87 4.22 6.97
N MET A 110 5.77 4.13 5.99
CA MET A 110 5.52 4.34 4.55
C MET A 110 4.68 3.26 3.82
N PRO A 111 4.70 1.95 4.18
CA PRO A 111 4.05 0.92 3.37
C PRO A 111 2.54 1.14 3.10
N ALA A 112 1.85 1.89 3.96
CA ALA A 112 0.45 2.24 3.76
C ALA A 112 0.23 3.38 2.73
N LEU A 113 1.28 3.93 2.12
CA LEU A 113 1.19 4.97 1.10
C LEU A 113 0.76 4.41 -0.27
N LEU A 114 1.33 3.28 -0.71
CA LEU A 114 1.00 2.69 -2.02
C LEU A 114 -0.51 2.39 -2.16
N PRO A 115 -1.20 1.75 -1.19
CA PRO A 115 -2.65 1.58 -1.28
C PRO A 115 -3.43 2.88 -1.50
N GLN A 116 -2.98 3.98 -0.92
CA GLN A 116 -3.63 5.29 -1.07
C GLN A 116 -3.35 5.91 -2.45
N LEU A 117 -2.12 5.77 -2.97
CA LEU A 117 -1.79 6.18 -4.33
C LEU A 117 -2.67 5.44 -5.35
N LEU A 118 -2.79 4.12 -5.20
CA LEU A 118 -3.62 3.30 -6.10
C LEU A 118 -5.10 3.66 -5.97
N GLN A 119 -5.59 3.94 -4.76
CA GLN A 119 -6.96 4.40 -4.57
C GLN A 119 -7.24 5.74 -5.27
N VAL A 120 -6.28 6.65 -5.29
CA VAL A 120 -6.43 7.99 -5.87
C VAL A 120 -6.27 7.94 -7.39
N PHE A 121 -5.25 7.26 -7.89
CA PHE A 121 -4.78 7.40 -9.27
C PHE A 121 -4.96 6.17 -10.15
N ALA A 122 -5.15 4.96 -9.59
CA ALA A 122 -5.43 3.80 -10.43
C ALA A 122 -6.92 3.79 -10.85
N PRO A 123 -7.30 3.20 -11.99
CA PRO A 123 -8.69 3.09 -12.41
C PRO A 123 -9.57 2.32 -11.41
N ALA A 124 -10.83 2.72 -11.27
CA ALA A 124 -11.80 1.98 -10.45
C ALA A 124 -11.97 0.54 -10.95
N GLY A 125 -11.94 -0.43 -10.03
CA GLY A 125 -12.05 -1.85 -10.34
C GLY A 125 -10.80 -2.49 -10.93
N SER A 126 -9.67 -1.77 -11.02
CA SER A 126 -8.42 -2.33 -11.54
C SER A 126 -7.80 -3.37 -10.61
N GLY A 127 -6.92 -4.19 -11.18
CA GLY A 127 -6.11 -5.15 -10.43
C GLY A 127 -5.24 -4.46 -9.38
N ALA A 128 -4.63 -3.32 -9.73
CA ALA A 128 -3.84 -2.53 -8.80
C ALA A 128 -4.65 -2.04 -7.59
N ARG A 129 -5.91 -1.60 -7.78
CA ARG A 129 -6.76 -1.24 -6.62
C ARG A 129 -7.11 -2.44 -5.75
N MET A 130 -7.29 -3.63 -6.33
CA MET A 130 -7.48 -4.87 -5.58
C MET A 130 -6.23 -5.24 -4.78
N GLN A 131 -5.05 -5.14 -5.38
CA GLN A 131 -3.77 -5.36 -4.71
C GLN A 131 -3.55 -4.32 -3.59
N GLY A 132 -3.90 -3.06 -3.83
CA GLY A 132 -3.89 -2.00 -2.83
C GLY A 132 -4.79 -2.31 -1.63
N LEU A 133 -6.01 -2.78 -1.86
CA LEU A 133 -6.90 -3.27 -0.80
C LEU A 133 -6.24 -4.41 -0.01
N CYS A 134 -5.68 -5.40 -0.71
CA CYS A 134 -5.06 -6.55 -0.07
C CYS A 134 -3.89 -6.13 0.83
N ALA A 135 -3.01 -5.27 0.32
CA ALA A 135 -1.88 -4.73 1.08
C ALA A 135 -2.35 -3.91 2.30
N ALA A 136 -3.39 -3.09 2.15
CA ALA A 136 -3.95 -2.31 3.25
C ALA A 136 -4.53 -3.19 4.36
N VAL A 137 -5.23 -4.27 4.01
CA VAL A 137 -5.77 -5.22 5.00
C VAL A 137 -4.66 -6.02 5.66
N GLN A 138 -3.61 -6.40 4.93
CA GLN A 138 -2.49 -7.14 5.50
C GLN A 138 -1.64 -6.28 6.45
N ALA A 139 -1.50 -4.98 6.17
CA ALA A 139 -0.78 -4.04 7.03
C ALA A 139 -1.51 -3.77 8.35
N ASP A 140 -2.85 -3.75 8.33
CA ASP A 140 -3.68 -3.54 9.51
C ASP A 140 -4.97 -4.40 9.43
N PRO A 141 -4.85 -5.70 9.75
CA PRO A 141 -5.99 -6.63 9.69
C PRO A 141 -6.99 -6.40 10.84
N GLY A 142 -6.55 -5.74 11.91
CA GLY A 142 -7.36 -5.43 13.09
C GLY A 142 -8.39 -4.33 12.84
N ARG A 143 -8.10 -3.41 11.91
CA ARG A 143 -9.04 -2.36 11.50
C ARG A 143 -10.40 -2.92 11.07
N ALA A 144 -11.43 -2.09 11.24
CA ALA A 144 -12.76 -2.37 10.72
C ALA A 144 -12.75 -2.37 9.19
N TRP A 145 -12.97 -3.53 8.57
CA TRP A 145 -13.06 -3.70 7.14
C TRP A 145 -14.44 -4.24 6.73
N PRO A 146 -15.51 -3.43 6.86
CA PRO A 146 -16.80 -3.81 6.29
C PRO A 146 -16.69 -3.92 4.76
N VAL A 147 -17.55 -4.75 4.15
CA VAL A 147 -17.56 -4.97 2.69
C VAL A 147 -17.71 -3.64 1.94
N SER A 148 -18.54 -2.72 2.43
CA SER A 148 -18.68 -1.36 1.90
C SER A 148 -17.36 -0.59 1.81
N ARG A 149 -16.51 -0.64 2.85
CA ARG A 149 -15.18 -0.01 2.85
C ARG A 149 -14.27 -0.67 1.82
N MET A 150 -14.23 -2.00 1.80
CA MET A 150 -13.40 -2.74 0.84
C MET A 150 -13.79 -2.40 -0.61
N ALA A 151 -15.09 -2.35 -0.89
CA ALA A 151 -15.64 -2.02 -2.19
C ALA A 151 -15.30 -0.58 -2.60
N GLY A 152 -15.37 0.36 -1.65
CA GLY A 152 -14.97 1.76 -1.86
C GLY A 152 -13.47 1.94 -2.15
N VAL A 153 -12.59 1.14 -1.54
CA VAL A 153 -11.15 1.16 -1.87
C VAL A 153 -10.93 0.70 -3.31
N VAL A 154 -11.61 -0.38 -3.71
CA VAL A 154 -11.50 -0.91 -5.07
C VAL A 154 -12.23 -0.03 -6.09
N GLY A 155 -13.24 0.74 -5.68
CA GLY A 155 -14.06 1.57 -6.56
C GLY A 155 -15.17 0.78 -7.27
N VAL A 156 -15.71 -0.26 -6.64
CA VAL A 156 -16.77 -1.11 -7.20
C VAL A 156 -17.95 -1.23 -6.23
N SER A 157 -19.08 -1.80 -6.67
CA SER A 157 -20.18 -2.16 -5.78
C SER A 157 -19.84 -3.37 -4.90
N GLU A 158 -20.53 -3.53 -3.76
CA GLU A 158 -20.32 -4.67 -2.86
C GLU A 158 -20.56 -6.03 -3.56
N SER A 159 -21.61 -6.14 -4.37
CA SER A 159 -21.89 -7.34 -5.16
C SER A 159 -20.76 -7.66 -6.14
N ARG A 160 -20.22 -6.63 -6.81
CA ARG A 160 -19.09 -6.82 -7.73
C ARG A 160 -17.84 -7.22 -6.98
N LEU A 161 -17.57 -6.63 -5.82
CA LEU A 161 -16.46 -7.01 -4.95
C LEU A 161 -16.55 -8.50 -4.58
N HIS A 162 -17.73 -8.98 -4.19
CA HIS A 162 -17.96 -10.40 -3.93
C HIS A 162 -17.60 -11.28 -5.14
N THR A 163 -18.04 -10.92 -6.34
CA THR A 163 -17.68 -11.65 -7.57
C THR A 163 -16.17 -11.66 -7.81
N LEU A 164 -15.50 -10.52 -7.62
CA LEU A 164 -14.06 -10.41 -7.81
C LEU A 164 -13.29 -11.29 -6.81
N PHE A 165 -13.65 -11.23 -5.53
CA PHE A 165 -13.04 -12.04 -4.47
C PHE A 165 -13.26 -13.54 -4.67
N GLN A 166 -14.46 -13.94 -5.11
CA GLN A 166 -14.72 -15.35 -5.41
C GLN A 166 -13.88 -15.85 -6.60
N ARG A 167 -13.72 -15.01 -7.64
CA ARG A 167 -12.91 -15.37 -8.80
C ARG A 167 -11.42 -15.45 -8.47
N GLU A 168 -10.91 -14.53 -7.65
CA GLU A 168 -9.48 -14.39 -7.38
C GLU A 168 -9.00 -15.28 -6.22
N PHE A 169 -9.79 -15.38 -5.14
CA PHE A 169 -9.40 -16.09 -3.91
C PHE A 169 -10.26 -17.31 -3.60
N GLY A 170 -11.37 -17.53 -4.32
CA GLY A 170 -12.34 -18.57 -4.00
C GLY A 170 -13.07 -18.35 -2.67
N LEU A 171 -13.05 -17.11 -2.15
CA LEU A 171 -13.59 -16.74 -0.84
C LEU A 171 -14.46 -15.49 -0.94
N SER A 172 -15.36 -15.29 0.02
CA SER A 172 -15.99 -13.98 0.23
C SER A 172 -14.99 -12.98 0.83
N PRO A 173 -15.18 -11.66 0.68
CA PRO A 173 -14.29 -10.65 1.25
C PRO A 173 -14.10 -10.80 2.77
N GLN A 174 -15.16 -11.13 3.51
CA GLN A 174 -15.09 -11.35 4.97
C GLN A 174 -14.41 -12.66 5.35
N ALA A 175 -14.59 -13.73 4.56
CA ALA A 175 -13.88 -14.99 4.78
C ALA A 175 -12.37 -14.81 4.53
N TRP A 176 -12.00 -14.10 3.47
CA TRP A 176 -10.62 -13.74 3.18
C TRP A 176 -10.00 -12.88 4.30
N LEU A 177 -10.70 -11.84 4.78
CA LEU A 177 -10.26 -11.04 5.93
C LEU A 177 -10.03 -11.90 7.17
N SER A 178 -10.95 -12.83 7.45
CA SER A 178 -10.84 -13.73 8.60
C SER A 178 -9.57 -14.60 8.51
N ALA A 179 -9.24 -15.09 7.31
CA ALA A 179 -8.00 -15.82 7.06
C ALA A 179 -6.75 -14.93 7.23
N CYS A 180 -6.80 -13.67 6.79
CA CYS A 180 -5.73 -12.69 7.01
C CYS A 180 -5.49 -12.43 8.50
N ARG A 181 -6.55 -12.17 9.27
CA ARG A 181 -6.50 -11.95 10.72
C ARG A 181 -5.90 -13.14 11.46
N LEU A 182 -6.32 -14.36 11.09
CA LEU A 182 -5.80 -15.56 11.70
C LEU A 182 -4.32 -15.78 11.37
N ARG A 183 -3.92 -15.55 10.12
CA ARG A 183 -2.52 -15.64 9.69
C ARG A 183 -1.64 -14.65 10.46
N TRP A 184 -2.10 -13.42 10.59
CA TRP A 184 -1.43 -12.39 11.36
C TRP A 184 -1.30 -12.79 12.85
N ALA A 185 -2.39 -13.24 13.47
CA ALA A 185 -2.37 -13.69 14.86
C ALA A 185 -1.41 -14.88 15.06
N LYS A 186 -1.40 -15.86 14.14
CA LYS A 186 -0.47 -17.00 14.15
C LYS A 186 1.00 -16.55 14.08
N HIS A 187 1.30 -15.52 13.30
CA HIS A 187 2.63 -14.93 13.23
C HIS A 187 3.00 -14.28 14.56
N GLN A 188 2.17 -13.37 15.07
CA GLN A 188 2.41 -12.67 16.34
C GLN A 188 2.56 -13.61 17.54
N LEU A 189 1.80 -14.70 17.57
CA LEU A 189 1.89 -15.72 18.62
C LEU A 189 3.26 -16.41 18.64
N ARG A 190 3.95 -16.49 17.49
CA ARG A 190 5.27 -17.14 17.35
C ARG A 190 6.43 -16.15 17.49
N THR A 191 6.23 -14.89 17.11
CA THR A 191 7.32 -13.90 17.04
C THR A 191 7.36 -12.93 18.21
N THR A 192 6.34 -12.92 19.07
CA THR A 192 6.24 -11.97 20.18
C THR A 192 5.83 -12.64 21.49
N ALA A 193 6.21 -12.01 22.60
CA ALA A 193 5.76 -12.38 23.94
C ALA A 193 4.44 -11.72 24.37
N ALA A 194 3.78 -10.97 23.47
CA ALA A 194 2.57 -10.21 23.80
C ALA A 194 1.44 -11.10 24.37
N PRO A 195 0.60 -10.60 25.29
CA PRO A 195 -0.54 -11.37 25.80
C PRO A 195 -1.46 -11.85 24.66
N ILE A 196 -2.01 -13.06 24.79
CA ILE A 196 -2.89 -13.64 23.76
C ILE A 196 -4.17 -12.79 23.59
N SER A 197 -4.66 -12.18 24.67
CA SER A 197 -5.75 -11.20 24.66
C SER A 197 -5.44 -10.02 23.74
N ASP A 198 -4.25 -9.47 23.86
CA ASP A 198 -3.83 -8.27 23.12
C ASP A 198 -3.63 -8.60 21.65
N ILE A 199 -3.06 -9.77 21.35
CA ILE A 199 -2.96 -10.27 19.97
C ILE A 199 -4.35 -10.49 19.37
N ALA A 200 -5.32 -11.01 20.13
CA ALA A 200 -6.68 -11.19 19.64
C ALA A 200 -7.33 -9.85 19.29
N LEU A 201 -7.23 -8.87 20.18
CA LEU A 201 -7.77 -7.52 19.95
C LEU A 201 -7.08 -6.84 18.77
N ALA A 202 -5.75 -6.90 18.70
CA ALA A 202 -4.97 -6.31 17.61
C ALA A 202 -5.22 -7.01 16.25
N ALA A 203 -5.59 -8.29 16.25
CA ALA A 203 -6.04 -9.00 15.06
C ALA A 203 -7.49 -8.69 14.67
N GLY A 204 -8.23 -7.90 15.46
CA GLY A 204 -9.61 -7.50 15.19
C GLY A 204 -10.67 -8.51 15.65
N TYR A 205 -10.33 -9.40 16.60
CA TYR A 205 -11.32 -10.19 17.32
C TYR A 205 -11.87 -9.37 18.50
N SER A 206 -13.14 -9.61 18.86
CA SER A 206 -13.78 -8.95 20.00
C SER A 206 -13.21 -9.39 21.35
N GLU A 207 -12.64 -10.59 21.42
CA GLU A 207 -12.13 -11.22 22.65
C GLU A 207 -11.17 -12.37 22.33
N GLN A 208 -10.34 -12.75 23.31
CA GLN A 208 -9.42 -13.89 23.22
C GLN A 208 -10.14 -15.21 22.87
N SER A 209 -11.35 -15.42 23.38
CA SER A 209 -12.07 -16.66 23.16
C SER A 209 -12.46 -16.83 21.68
N ALA A 210 -12.72 -15.73 20.96
CA ALA A 210 -12.98 -15.74 19.53
C ALA A 210 -11.75 -16.18 18.70
N LEU A 211 -10.56 -15.65 19.02
CA LEU A 211 -9.30 -16.11 18.41
C LEU A 211 -9.07 -17.60 18.69
N THR A 212 -9.34 -18.04 19.92
CA THR A 212 -9.17 -19.45 20.31
C THR A 212 -10.08 -20.37 19.48
N ARG A 213 -11.35 -19.98 19.29
CA ARG A 213 -12.29 -20.73 18.42
C ARG A 213 -11.81 -20.77 16.98
N ALA A 214 -11.35 -19.64 16.43
CA ALA A 214 -10.85 -19.55 15.06
C ALA A 214 -9.62 -20.43 14.83
N LEU A 215 -8.63 -20.36 15.73
CA LEU A 215 -7.39 -21.14 15.62
C LEU A 215 -7.63 -22.64 15.79
N ARG A 216 -8.52 -23.04 16.71
CA ARG A 216 -8.91 -24.45 16.88
C ARG A 216 -9.59 -24.99 15.64
N ARG A 217 -10.50 -24.21 15.04
CA ARG A 217 -11.20 -24.61 13.81
C ARG A 217 -10.23 -24.84 12.65
N GLU A 218 -9.25 -23.97 12.50
CA GLU A 218 -8.30 -24.02 11.39
C GLU A 218 -7.16 -25.02 11.59
N CYS A 219 -6.65 -25.14 12.81
CA CYS A 219 -5.38 -25.84 13.08
C CYS A 219 -5.47 -26.89 14.19
N GLY A 220 -6.63 -27.09 14.82
CA GLY A 220 -6.81 -28.02 15.94
C GLY A 220 -6.14 -27.60 17.26
N GLN A 221 -5.51 -26.42 17.33
CA GLN A 221 -4.67 -26.00 18.46
C GLN A 221 -5.21 -24.74 19.16
N THR A 222 -4.90 -24.59 20.45
CA THR A 222 -5.13 -23.32 21.18
C THR A 222 -4.01 -22.32 20.89
N PRO A 223 -4.24 -21.00 21.06
CA PRO A 223 -3.19 -20.00 20.87
C PRO A 223 -1.95 -20.26 21.74
N ALA A 224 -2.13 -20.73 22.97
CA ALA A 224 -1.04 -21.09 23.86
C ALA A 224 -0.24 -22.32 23.37
N ALA A 225 -0.93 -23.33 22.82
CA ALA A 225 -0.26 -24.50 22.23
C ALA A 225 0.51 -24.10 20.96
N TRP A 226 -0.11 -23.31 20.09
CA TRP A 226 0.52 -22.79 18.87
C TRP A 226 1.79 -21.97 19.18
N ARG A 227 1.77 -21.17 20.25
CA ARG A 227 2.96 -20.44 20.74
C ARG A 227 4.07 -21.39 21.21
N ARG A 228 3.73 -22.42 21.98
CA ARG A 228 4.72 -23.39 22.49
C ARG A 228 5.33 -24.27 21.40
N GLY A 229 4.60 -24.53 20.31
CA GLY A 229 5.10 -25.28 19.15
C GLY A 229 6.15 -24.55 18.32
N ALA A 230 6.57 -23.34 18.69
CA ALA A 230 7.70 -22.62 18.12
C ALA A 230 9.03 -22.94 18.83
N GLY A 231 9.18 -24.18 19.31
CA GLY A 231 10.44 -24.73 19.83
C GLY A 231 11.17 -25.53 18.76
#